data_AF-A0A4Y7JVL3-F1
#
_entry.id   AF-A0A4Y7JVL3-F1
#
_cell.length_a   1.000
_cell.length_b   1.000
_cell.length_c   1.000
_cell.angle_alpha   90.00
_cell.angle_beta   90.00
_cell.angle_gamma   90.00
#
_symmetry.space_group_name_H-M   'P 1'
#
loop_
_entity.id
_entity.type
_entity.pdbx_description
1 polymer ?
#
loop_
_entity_poly.entity_id
_entity_poly.type
_entity_poly.pdbx_seq_one_letter_code
_entity_poly.pdbx_strand_id
1 'polypeptide(L)'
;MELLGSGEYLNNSHSSFIPQSFIGDFNVIVSGQEKFGGLPFLDSNISAINDLIHQNHLLDVGFSGPAYTWSNGRAFQGLFWQHLDRVMANPEWCIAFNCADILHLPRISSDHAPILLNTSIPIARAPPNYKFEAYWISHPEFLQKIGVEEELVVLNIRSLS
;
A
#
# COMPACT_ATOMS: atom_id res chain seq x y z
N MET A 1 24.20 9.60 13.55
CA MET A 1 24.99 10.36 12.57
C MET A 1 24.03 10.80 11.49
N GLU A 2 23.79 12.10 11.46
CA GLU A 2 23.10 12.93 10.46
C GLU A 2 21.73 12.47 9.93
N LEU A 3 20.71 12.98 10.63
CA LEU A 3 19.43 13.38 10.07
C LEU A 3 19.67 14.45 9.00
N LEU A 4 19.59 14.09 7.72
CA LEU A 4 19.50 15.06 6.62
C LEU A 4 18.04 15.24 6.22
N GLY A 5 17.49 16.38 6.63
CA GLY A 5 16.59 17.21 5.80
C GLY A 5 15.31 16.58 5.26
N SER A 6 14.38 16.16 6.12
CA SER A 6 12.98 15.88 5.70
C SER A 6 12.16 17.15 5.41
N GLY A 7 12.69 18.35 5.72
CA GLY A 7 11.97 19.62 5.58
C GLY A 7 12.17 20.37 4.26
N GLU A 8 13.23 20.08 3.48
CA GLU A 8 13.54 20.86 2.27
C GLU A 8 12.82 20.37 1.01
N TYR A 9 12.34 19.11 0.97
CA TYR A 9 11.65 18.57 -0.20
C TYR A 9 10.21 19.09 -0.37
N LEU A 10 9.57 19.55 0.71
CA LEU A 10 8.19 20.04 0.65
C LEU A 10 8.07 21.52 0.27
N ASN A 11 9.13 22.33 0.46
CA ASN A 11 9.06 23.79 0.27
C ASN A 11 9.24 24.27 -1.18
N ASN A 12 9.52 23.38 -2.14
CA ASN A 12 9.76 23.72 -3.56
C ASN A 12 8.65 23.25 -4.53
N SER A 13 7.50 22.77 -4.02
CA SER A 13 6.40 22.21 -4.81
C SER A 13 5.48 23.24 -5.47
N HIS A 14 5.72 24.55 -5.34
CA HIS A 14 4.80 25.61 -5.81
C HIS A 14 4.80 25.89 -7.32
N SER A 15 5.31 24.98 -8.16
CA SER A 15 4.96 24.99 -9.58
C SER A 15 3.62 24.29 -9.73
N SER A 16 2.52 25.04 -9.67
CA SER A 16 1.12 24.58 -9.69
C SER A 16 0.68 23.85 -10.97
N PHE A 17 1.61 23.36 -11.78
CA PHE A 17 1.34 22.71 -13.05
C PHE A 17 2.09 21.39 -13.25
N ILE A 18 2.93 21.00 -12.30
CA ILE A 18 3.71 19.75 -12.41
C ILE A 18 3.04 18.65 -11.58
N PRO A 19 2.61 17.54 -12.21
CA PRO A 19 2.17 16.34 -11.49
C PRO A 19 3.25 15.81 -10.52
N GLN A 20 2.94 15.74 -9.23
CA GLN A 20 3.84 15.23 -8.19
C GLN A 20 3.12 14.23 -7.26
N SER A 21 3.83 13.14 -6.96
CA SER A 21 3.41 12.15 -5.96
C SER A 21 4.57 11.79 -5.03
N PHE A 22 4.24 11.54 -3.77
CA PHE A 22 5.13 11.08 -2.71
C PHE A 22 4.66 9.69 -2.27
N ILE A 23 5.57 8.72 -2.29
CA ILE A 23 5.26 7.31 -2.04
C ILE A 23 6.26 6.78 -1.02
N GLY A 24 5.76 6.06 -0.02
CA GLY A 24 6.60 5.34 0.91
C GLY A 24 6.09 5.43 2.34
N ASP A 25 6.98 5.19 3.29
CA ASP A 25 6.71 5.21 4.73
C ASP A 25 6.70 6.64 5.28
N PHE A 26 5.52 7.11 5.69
CA PHE A 26 5.38 8.42 6.32
C PHE A 26 5.52 8.36 7.84
N ASN A 27 5.57 7.17 8.44
CA ASN A 27 5.60 6.94 9.88
C ASN A 27 4.50 7.69 10.67
N VAL A 28 3.36 7.96 10.04
CA VAL A 28 2.23 8.67 10.64
C VAL A 28 0.90 8.01 10.29
N ILE A 29 -0.02 8.04 11.25
CA ILE A 29 -1.43 7.75 11.03
C ILE A 29 -2.23 9.06 10.96
N VAL A 30 -3.22 9.11 10.09
CA VAL A 30 -4.10 10.27 9.87
C VAL A 30 -5.51 10.07 10.45
N SER A 31 -5.79 8.87 10.96
CA SER A 31 -7.06 8.52 11.63
C SER A 31 -6.83 7.41 12.65
N GLY A 32 -7.67 7.36 13.70
CA GLY A 32 -7.66 6.26 14.65
C GLY A 32 -7.99 4.90 14.02
N GLN A 33 -8.68 4.89 12.87
CA GLN A 33 -9.01 3.66 12.13
C GLN A 33 -7.78 3.02 11.45
N GLU A 34 -6.73 3.82 11.24
CA GLU A 34 -5.45 3.36 10.67
C GLU A 34 -4.57 2.63 11.69
N LYS A 35 -5.11 2.35 12.88
CA LYS A 35 -4.42 1.62 13.94
C LYS A 35 -5.31 0.51 14.50
N PHE A 36 -4.72 -0.66 14.66
CA PHE A 36 -5.31 -1.77 15.41
C PHE A 36 -4.41 -2.16 16.59
N GLY A 37 -5.00 -2.30 17.78
CA GLY A 37 -4.30 -2.67 19.00
C GLY A 37 -3.42 -1.56 19.59
N GLY A 38 -2.73 -1.87 20.70
CA GLY A 38 -1.89 -0.93 21.44
C GLY A 38 -2.67 0.20 22.13
N LEU A 39 -1.96 1.25 22.55
CA LEU A 39 -2.56 2.43 23.17
C LEU A 39 -3.27 3.31 22.13
N PRO A 40 -4.38 3.98 22.49
CA PRO A 40 -5.00 4.98 21.65
C PRO A 40 -3.99 6.06 21.22
N PHE A 41 -4.11 6.54 19.99
CA PHE A 41 -3.31 7.67 19.53
C PHE A 41 -3.92 8.98 20.08
N LEU A 42 -3.09 10.00 20.30
CA LEU A 42 -3.57 11.29 20.77
C LEU A 42 -4.16 12.10 19.60
N ASP A 43 -5.42 12.50 19.73
CA ASP A 43 -6.16 13.22 18.68
C ASP A 43 -5.46 14.52 18.22
N SER A 44 -4.74 15.20 19.11
CA SER A 44 -4.01 16.43 18.80
C SER A 44 -2.91 16.23 17.74
N ASN A 45 -2.24 15.07 17.76
CA ASN A 45 -1.16 14.77 16.82
C ASN A 45 -1.73 14.46 15.43
N ILE A 46 -2.87 13.76 15.36
CA ILE A 46 -3.60 13.50 14.11
C ILE A 46 -4.04 14.82 13.47
N SER A 47 -4.57 15.76 14.26
CA SER A 47 -4.98 17.07 13.75
C SER A 47 -3.81 17.82 13.10
N ALA A 48 -2.66 17.90 13.76
CA ALA A 48 -1.50 18.62 13.23
C ALA A 48 -0.96 18.01 11.93
N ILE A 49 -0.99 16.68 11.81
CA ILE A 49 -0.58 15.98 10.57
C ILE A 49 -1.59 16.27 9.45
N ASN A 50 -2.89 16.21 9.73
CA ASN A 50 -3.92 16.53 8.75
C ASN A 50 -3.83 17.98 8.29
N ASP A 51 -3.57 18.92 9.19
CA ASP A 51 -3.36 20.33 8.85
C ASP A 51 -2.15 20.51 7.93
N LEU A 52 -1.05 19.79 8.17
CA LEU A 52 0.13 19.81 7.30
C LEU A 52 -0.20 19.28 5.89
N ILE A 53 -0.92 18.15 5.79
CA ILE A 53 -1.34 17.57 4.50
C ILE A 53 -2.22 18.56 3.74
N HIS A 54 -3.18 19.19 4.42
CA HIS A 54 -4.07 20.19 3.85
C HIS A 54 -3.33 21.44 3.38
N GLN A 55 -2.38 21.96 4.17
CA GLN A 55 -1.58 23.14 3.81
C GLN A 55 -0.68 22.91 2.58
N ASN A 56 -0.24 21.67 2.35
CA ASN A 56 0.57 21.30 1.19
C ASN A 56 -0.27 20.86 -0.02
N HIS A 57 -1.61 20.97 0.06
CA HIS A 57 -2.53 20.55 -1.01
C HIS A 57 -2.32 19.09 -1.45
N LEU A 58 -1.97 18.22 -0.50
CA LEU A 58 -1.78 16.80 -0.76
C LEU A 58 -3.09 16.04 -0.55
N LEU A 59 -3.32 15.08 -1.43
CA LEU A 59 -4.43 14.15 -1.39
C LEU A 59 -3.88 12.76 -1.14
N ASP A 60 -4.46 12.04 -0.18
CA ASP A 60 -4.26 10.59 -0.10
C ASP A 60 -4.98 9.95 -1.30
N VAL A 61 -4.22 9.24 -2.13
CA VAL A 61 -4.74 8.64 -3.36
C VAL A 61 -5.62 7.42 -3.05
N GLY A 62 -5.55 6.88 -1.83
CA GLY A 62 -6.26 5.68 -1.42
C GLY A 62 -5.56 4.39 -1.90
N PHE A 63 -6.15 3.25 -1.59
CA PHE A 63 -5.56 1.95 -1.91
C PHE A 63 -6.62 0.83 -1.92
N SER A 64 -6.22 -0.32 -2.46
CA SER A 64 -6.89 -1.62 -2.34
C SER A 64 -5.99 -2.62 -1.62
N GLY A 65 -6.56 -3.72 -1.13
CA GLY A 65 -5.82 -4.77 -0.40
C GLY A 65 -5.86 -4.59 1.12
N PRO A 66 -4.89 -5.15 1.86
CA PRO A 66 -4.84 -5.05 3.32
C PRO A 66 -4.80 -3.61 3.83
N ALA A 67 -5.59 -3.32 4.87
CA ALA A 67 -5.74 -1.97 5.43
C ALA A 67 -4.49 -1.45 6.17
N TYR A 68 -3.60 -2.34 6.60
CA TYR A 68 -2.44 -2.01 7.39
C TYR A 68 -1.17 -2.38 6.65
N THR A 69 -0.23 -1.44 6.59
CA THR A 69 1.05 -1.61 5.92
C THR A 69 2.17 -1.97 6.88
N TRP A 70 1.97 -1.90 8.19
CA TRP A 70 3.00 -2.23 9.16
C TRP A 70 2.49 -3.07 10.33
N SER A 71 3.33 -3.96 10.87
CA SER A 71 3.09 -4.66 12.13
C SER A 71 4.36 -4.86 12.95
N ASN A 72 4.19 -4.85 14.26
CA ASN A 72 5.24 -5.20 15.20
C ASN A 72 5.64 -6.68 15.24
N GLY A 73 4.99 -7.55 14.44
CA GLY A 73 5.30 -8.97 14.34
C GLY A 73 4.99 -9.82 15.57
N ARG A 74 4.26 -9.30 16.56
CA ARG A 74 3.90 -10.06 17.77
C ARG A 74 2.57 -10.80 17.58
N ALA A 75 2.35 -11.83 18.39
CA ALA A 75 1.07 -12.54 18.44
C ALA A 75 0.22 -12.09 19.64
N PHE A 76 -1.09 -12.34 19.56
CA PHE A 76 -2.07 -12.17 20.65
C PHE A 76 -2.12 -10.74 21.22
N GLN A 77 -2.07 -10.60 22.55
CA GLN A 77 -2.31 -9.35 23.28
C GLN A 77 -1.29 -8.24 22.96
N GLY A 78 -0.13 -8.59 22.40
CA GLY A 78 0.90 -7.62 22.02
C GLY A 78 0.85 -7.19 20.56
N LEU A 79 -0.09 -7.70 19.76
CA LEU A 79 -0.16 -7.40 18.33
C LEU A 79 -0.67 -5.98 18.10
N PHE A 80 0.06 -5.23 17.27
CA PHE A 80 -0.42 -3.94 16.77
C PHE A 80 -0.07 -3.75 15.30
N TRP A 81 -1.01 -3.16 14.57
CA TRP A 81 -0.95 -2.88 13.13
C TRP A 81 -1.20 -1.40 12.87
N GLN A 82 -0.52 -0.85 11.86
CA GLN A 82 -0.66 0.54 11.47
C GLN A 82 -0.63 0.69 9.94
N HIS A 83 -1.34 1.69 9.43
CA HIS A 83 -1.19 2.17 8.05
C HIS A 83 -0.19 3.34 8.06
N LEU A 84 1.06 3.07 7.65
CA LEU A 84 2.18 4.02 7.69
C LEU A 84 2.68 4.37 6.29
N ASP A 85 2.75 3.37 5.41
CA ASP A 85 3.07 3.56 4.01
C ASP A 85 1.86 4.03 3.21
N ARG A 86 2.01 5.04 2.35
CA ARG A 86 0.92 5.57 1.50
C ARG A 86 1.45 6.25 0.23
N VAL A 87 0.51 6.62 -0.65
CA VAL A 87 0.77 7.51 -1.78
C VAL A 87 -0.01 8.80 -1.56
N MET A 88 0.71 9.91 -1.42
CA MET A 88 0.13 11.25 -1.42
C MET A 88 0.45 11.95 -2.73
N ALA A 89 -0.50 12.71 -3.27
CA ALA A 89 -0.32 13.37 -4.55
C ALA A 89 -0.94 14.76 -4.58
N ASN A 90 -0.40 15.65 -5.41
CA ASN A 90 -1.06 16.93 -5.70
C ASN A 90 -2.22 16.73 -6.70
N PRO A 91 -3.16 17.69 -6.81
CA PRO A 91 -4.31 17.56 -7.71
C PRO A 91 -3.91 17.33 -9.18
N GLU A 92 -2.82 17.94 -9.63
CA GLU A 92 -2.31 17.80 -11.00
C GLU A 92 -1.95 16.35 -11.31
N TRP A 93 -1.36 15.64 -10.35
CA TRP A 93 -1.07 14.21 -10.47
C TRP A 93 -2.33 13.37 -10.51
N CYS A 94 -3.31 13.64 -9.63
CA CYS A 94 -4.58 12.91 -9.64
C CYS A 94 -5.34 13.09 -10.97
N ILE A 95 -5.22 14.25 -11.61
CA ILE A 95 -5.79 14.50 -12.95
C ILE A 95 -5.01 13.74 -14.02
N ALA A 96 -3.67 13.83 -14.00
CA ALA A 96 -2.81 13.19 -15.00
C ALA A 96 -2.87 11.65 -14.95
N PHE A 97 -3.04 11.08 -13.76
CA PHE A 97 -3.07 9.65 -13.51
C PHE A 97 -4.41 9.22 -12.86
N ASN A 98 -5.52 9.66 -13.45
CA ASN A 98 -6.87 9.44 -12.90
C ASN A 98 -7.33 7.96 -12.86
N CYS A 99 -6.59 7.07 -13.52
CA CYS A 99 -6.80 5.61 -13.48
C CYS A 99 -5.69 4.90 -12.71
N ALA A 100 -4.90 5.64 -11.92
CA ALA A 100 -3.89 5.01 -11.08
C ALA A 100 -4.54 4.16 -10.00
N ASP A 101 -4.01 2.96 -9.83
CA ASP A 101 -4.42 2.03 -8.79
C ASP A 101 -3.26 1.79 -7.83
N ILE A 102 -3.57 1.73 -6.54
CA ILE A 102 -2.61 1.41 -5.49
C ILE A 102 -3.07 0.13 -4.81
N LEU A 103 -2.17 -0.84 -4.73
CA LEU A 103 -2.41 -2.13 -4.09
C LEU A 103 -1.39 -2.34 -2.99
N HIS A 104 -1.88 -2.54 -1.77
CA HIS A 104 -1.07 -3.10 -0.69
C HIS A 104 -0.90 -4.60 -0.94
N LEU A 105 0.35 -5.05 -1.05
CA LEU A 105 0.66 -6.46 -1.23
C LEU A 105 0.74 -7.15 0.13
N PRO A 106 0.40 -8.46 0.22
CA PRO A 106 0.56 -9.22 1.45
C PRO A 106 1.99 -9.14 1.99
N ARG A 107 2.10 -8.93 3.30
CA ARG A 107 3.38 -8.92 4.01
C ARG A 107 3.88 -10.35 4.19
N ILE A 108 5.08 -10.65 3.68
CA ILE A 108 5.68 -12.00 3.76
C ILE A 108 6.76 -12.08 4.84
N SER A 109 7.76 -11.20 4.80
CA SER A 109 8.95 -11.31 5.67
C SER A 109 9.50 -9.98 6.21
N SER A 110 8.91 -8.84 5.83
CA SER A 110 9.19 -7.53 6.43
C SER A 110 8.14 -7.23 7.48
N ASP A 111 8.40 -6.28 8.37
CA ASP A 111 7.40 -5.62 9.21
C ASP A 111 6.51 -4.67 8.40
N HIS A 112 6.97 -4.20 7.23
CA HIS A 112 6.21 -3.44 6.25
C HIS A 112 5.64 -4.30 5.10
N ALA A 113 4.47 -3.92 4.61
CA ALA A 113 3.80 -4.45 3.44
C ALA A 113 4.19 -3.62 2.20
N PRO A 114 4.61 -4.24 1.09
CA PRO A 114 4.96 -3.50 -0.11
C PRO A 114 3.75 -2.79 -0.72
N ILE A 115 3.98 -1.59 -1.26
CA ILE A 115 2.99 -0.84 -2.06
C ILE A 115 3.31 -1.02 -3.54
N LEU A 116 2.29 -1.41 -4.32
CA LEU A 116 2.32 -1.39 -5.78
C LEU A 116 1.50 -0.23 -6.30
N LEU A 117 2.17 0.76 -6.92
CA LEU A 117 1.52 1.82 -7.69
C LEU A 117 1.48 1.42 -9.17
N ASN A 118 0.28 1.37 -9.75
CA ASN A 118 0.06 1.17 -11.17
C ASN A 118 -0.54 2.42 -11.79
N THR A 119 0.23 3.11 -12.63
CA THR A 119 -0.23 4.31 -13.39
C THR A 119 -0.66 3.99 -14.81
N SER A 120 -0.74 2.71 -15.17
CA SER A 120 -1.12 2.29 -16.52
C SER A 120 -2.59 2.60 -16.80
N ILE A 121 -2.89 3.11 -17.98
CA ILE A 121 -4.28 3.25 -18.43
C ILE A 121 -4.86 1.83 -18.63
N PRO A 122 -6.00 1.49 -18.02
CA PRO A 122 -6.66 0.21 -18.23
C PRO A 122 -7.06 0.09 -19.70
N ILE A 123 -6.24 -0.59 -20.49
CA ILE A 123 -6.66 -1.04 -21.82
C ILE A 123 -7.57 -2.23 -21.57
N ALA A 124 -8.79 -2.19 -22.10
CA ALA A 124 -9.70 -3.34 -22.10
C ALA A 124 -9.01 -4.51 -22.80
N ARG A 125 -8.30 -5.34 -22.03
CA ARG A 125 -7.74 -6.58 -22.50
C ARG A 125 -8.86 -7.61 -22.49
N ALA A 126 -8.91 -8.43 -23.54
CA ALA A 126 -9.72 -9.64 -23.48
C ALA A 126 -9.38 -10.39 -22.18
N PRO A 127 -10.37 -10.98 -21.49
CA PRO A 127 -10.12 -11.67 -20.24
C PRO A 127 -8.95 -12.63 -20.43
N PRO A 128 -7.92 -12.56 -19.57
CA PRO A 128 -6.77 -13.44 -19.71
C PRO A 128 -7.24 -14.89 -19.73
N ASN A 129 -6.74 -15.67 -20.69
CA ASN A 129 -6.98 -17.10 -20.75
C ASN A 129 -6.19 -17.77 -19.64
N TYR A 130 -6.72 -17.75 -18.42
CA TYR A 130 -6.16 -18.54 -17.33
C TYR A 130 -6.33 -20.02 -17.68
N LYS A 131 -5.21 -20.69 -17.97
CA LYS A 131 -5.16 -22.13 -18.13
C LYS A 131 -4.52 -22.70 -16.88
N PHE A 132 -5.31 -23.43 -16.11
CA PHE A 132 -4.80 -24.28 -15.06
C PHE A 132 -4.49 -25.64 -15.69
N GLU A 133 -3.24 -26.09 -15.60
CA GLU A 133 -2.88 -27.43 -16.06
C GLU A 133 -3.46 -28.46 -15.09
N ALA A 134 -4.47 -29.20 -15.53
CA ALA A 134 -5.16 -30.21 -14.71
C ALA A 134 -4.19 -31.26 -14.12
N TYR A 135 -3.01 -31.44 -14.73
CA TYR A 135 -1.93 -32.29 -14.23
C TYR A 135 -1.54 -31.98 -12.77
N TRP A 136 -1.58 -30.71 -12.35
CA TRP A 136 -1.21 -30.36 -10.97
C TRP A 136 -2.12 -31.04 -9.94
N ILE A 137 -3.44 -31.13 -10.18
CA ILE A 137 -4.39 -31.83 -9.29
C ILE A 137 -4.13 -33.34 -9.27
N SER A 138 -3.61 -33.89 -10.37
CA SER A 138 -3.30 -35.32 -10.45
C SER A 138 -2.03 -35.71 -9.69
N HIS A 139 -1.22 -34.74 -9.25
CA HIS A 139 -0.02 -35.05 -8.48
C HIS A 139 -0.42 -35.47 -7.05
N PRO A 140 -0.01 -36.66 -6.57
CA PRO A 140 -0.50 -37.21 -5.30
C PRO A 140 -0.27 -36.32 -4.08
N GLU A 141 0.77 -35.49 -4.10
CA GLU A 141 1.13 -34.58 -3.02
C GLU A 141 0.55 -33.17 -3.17
N PHE A 142 -0.12 -32.86 -4.28
CA PHE A 142 -0.55 -31.50 -4.58
C PHE A 142 -1.56 -30.99 -3.55
N LEU A 143 -2.61 -31.78 -3.28
CA LEU A 143 -3.60 -31.46 -2.25
C LEU A 143 -3.02 -31.45 -0.84
N GLN A 144 -1.89 -32.14 -0.61
CA GLN A 144 -1.23 -32.16 0.68
C GLN A 144 -0.36 -30.91 0.90
N LYS A 145 0.11 -30.28 -0.18
CA LYS A 145 0.86 -29.01 -0.17
C LYS A 145 -0.02 -27.78 -0.27
N ILE A 146 -1.25 -27.90 -0.77
CA ILE A 146 -2.29 -26.88 -0.61
C ILE A 146 -2.87 -27.04 0.79
N GLY A 147 -2.26 -26.36 1.75
CA GLY A 147 -2.81 -26.22 3.09
C GLY A 147 -4.20 -25.60 3.02
N VAL A 148 -5.15 -26.15 3.76
CA VAL A 148 -6.46 -25.55 3.99
C VAL A 148 -6.28 -24.39 4.96
N GLU A 149 -5.68 -23.32 4.49
CA GLU A 149 -5.84 -21.99 5.06
C GLU A 149 -6.48 -21.14 3.97
N GLU A 150 -7.59 -20.49 4.30
CA GLU A 150 -8.33 -19.59 3.41
C GLU A 150 -7.46 -18.37 3.06
N GLU A 151 -6.42 -18.53 2.23
CA GLU A 151 -5.64 -17.40 1.74
C GLU A 151 -4.93 -17.74 0.42
N LEU A 152 -5.41 -17.11 -0.64
CA LEU A 152 -4.71 -16.73 -1.87
C LEU A 152 -3.76 -17.78 -2.50
N VAL A 153 -4.30 -18.56 -3.44
CA VAL A 153 -3.48 -19.17 -4.49
C VAL A 153 -2.98 -18.07 -5.43
N VAL A 154 -1.80 -17.50 -5.15
CA VAL A 154 -1.09 -16.67 -6.13
C VAL A 154 -0.45 -17.62 -7.15
N LEU A 155 -1.17 -17.87 -8.25
CA LEU A 155 -0.59 -18.54 -9.42
C LEU A 155 0.46 -17.62 -10.04
N ASN A 156 1.73 -17.91 -9.78
CA ASN A 156 2.87 -17.26 -10.42
C ASN A 156 2.98 -17.74 -11.87
N ILE A 157 2.16 -17.19 -12.77
CA ILE A 157 2.24 -17.48 -14.20
C ILE A 157 3.26 -16.49 -14.79
N ARG A 158 4.53 -16.89 -14.81
CA ARG A 158 5.49 -16.28 -15.73
C ARG A 158 5.03 -16.60 -17.15
N SER A 159 4.55 -15.57 -17.85
CA SER A 159 4.43 -15.57 -19.30
C SER A 159 5.83 -15.82 -19.89
N LEU A 160 6.11 -17.06 -20.30
CA LEU A 160 7.19 -17.31 -21.24
C LEU A 160 6.65 -16.98 -22.64
N SER A 161 7.16 -15.89 -23.19
CA SER A 161 7.26 -15.67 -24.65
C SER A 161 8.72 -15.39 -24.95
#